data_AF-A0AAF0TN04-F1
#
_entry.id   AF-A0AAF0TN04-F1
#
_cell.length_a   1.000
_cell.length_b   1.000
_cell.length_c   1.000
_cell.angle_alpha   90.00
_cell.angle_beta   90.00
_cell.angle_gamma   90.00
#
_symmetry.space_group_name_H-M   'P 1'
#
loop_
_entity.id
_entity.type
_entity.pdbx_description
1 polymer ?
#
loop_
_entity_poly.entity_id
_entity_poly.type
_entity_poly.pdbx_seq_one_letter_code
_entity_poly.pdbx_strand_id
1 'polypeptide(L)'
;MSNAILNRMCNDENDPMLGVKICRNYGDLLSMQTSWSKDNSGRRFWSYLRYRVYACNLFRWRDREDVDIRSKFVILRLAKRIKKLEIDDESHIKRSNKWVMKEKKKIKYCNN
;
A
#
# COMPACT_ATOMS: atom_id res chain seq x y z
N MET A 1 41.15 4.04 8.30
CA MET A 1 39.96 4.55 9.03
C MET A 1 38.99 3.40 9.18
N SER A 2 38.62 3.05 10.41
CA SER A 2 37.83 1.86 10.71
C SER A 2 36.37 2.01 10.25
N ASN A 3 35.79 0.94 9.70
CA ASN A 3 34.39 0.84 9.27
C ASN A 3 33.35 1.23 10.35
N ALA A 4 33.78 1.35 11.61
CA ALA A 4 32.95 1.78 12.73
C ALA A 4 32.42 3.22 12.59
N ILE A 5 33.14 4.11 11.89
CA ILE A 5 32.75 5.52 11.76
C ILE A 5 31.62 5.71 10.74
N LEU A 6 31.56 4.88 9.69
CA LEU A 6 30.53 4.97 8.65
C LEU A 6 29.14 4.53 9.13
N ASN A 7 29.07 3.56 10.06
CA ASN A 7 27.81 3.11 10.64
C ASN A 7 27.15 4.13 11.58
N ARG A 8 27.88 5.18 12.01
CA ARG A 8 27.36 6.18 12.96
C ARG A 8 26.49 7.25 12.31
N MET A 9 26.59 7.46 10.99
CA MET A 9 25.84 8.53 10.29
C MET A 9 24.40 8.13 9.89
N CYS A 10 23.95 6.91 10.20
CA CYS A 10 22.64 6.40 9.74
C CYS A 10 21.71 5.90 10.86
N ASN A 11 22.12 6.02 12.13
CA ASN A 11 21.27 5.67 13.26
C ASN A 11 20.47 6.91 13.65
N ASP A 12 19.25 6.97 13.15
CA ASP A 12 18.23 7.85 13.69
C ASP A 12 17.82 7.22 15.03
N GLU A 13 18.51 7.60 16.12
CA GLU A 13 18.38 6.99 17.45
C GLU A 13 16.94 7.06 18.01
N ASN A 14 16.07 7.85 17.37
CA ASN A 14 14.66 8.02 17.70
C ASN A 14 13.69 7.23 16.79
N ASP A 15 14.16 6.35 15.92
CA ASP A 15 13.26 5.59 15.02
C ASP A 15 12.49 4.50 15.79
N PRO A 16 11.14 4.59 15.91
CA PRO A 16 10.33 3.58 16.58
C PRO A 16 10.38 2.20 15.90
N MET A 17 10.87 2.11 14.66
CA MET A 17 11.10 0.84 13.96
C MET A 17 12.38 0.11 14.39
N LEU A 18 13.32 0.77 15.10
CA LEU A 18 14.53 0.12 15.64
C LEU A 18 14.22 -0.93 16.71
N GLY A 19 13.10 -0.77 17.42
CA GLY A 19 12.65 -1.70 18.46
C GLY A 19 11.82 -2.88 17.96
N VAL A 20 11.55 -2.99 16.66
CA VAL A 20 10.69 -4.06 16.13
C VAL A 20 11.48 -5.37 16.10
N LYS A 21 11.11 -6.31 16.97
CA LYS A 21 11.58 -7.70 16.92
C LYS A 21 10.95 -8.43 15.74
N ILE A 22 11.69 -8.59 14.65
CA ILE A 22 11.18 -9.24 13.41
C ILE A 22 11.31 -10.78 13.48
N CYS A 23 11.94 -11.36 14.51
CA CYS A 23 11.98 -12.81 14.72
C CYS A 23 11.57 -13.21 16.15
N ARG A 24 10.46 -13.96 16.28
CA ARG A 24 9.94 -14.48 17.55
C ARG A 24 10.79 -15.60 18.15
N ASN A 25 11.55 -16.34 17.34
CA ASN A 25 12.17 -17.59 17.78
C ASN A 25 13.58 -17.48 18.37
N TYR A 26 14.29 -16.36 18.21
CA TYR A 26 15.70 -16.28 18.63
C TYR A 26 16.13 -15.03 19.37
N GLY A 27 15.23 -14.13 19.77
CA GLY A 27 15.56 -12.99 20.65
C GLY A 27 16.54 -11.95 20.09
N ASP A 28 17.31 -12.29 19.05
CA ASP A 28 18.32 -11.51 18.38
C ASP A 28 17.63 -10.45 17.52
N LEU A 29 17.89 -9.18 17.84
CA LEU A 29 17.47 -8.05 17.02
C LEU A 29 18.23 -8.13 15.69
N LEU A 30 17.50 -8.20 14.57
CA LEU A 30 18.12 -8.19 13.26
C LEU A 30 18.70 -6.80 12.98
N SER A 31 19.98 -6.74 12.66
CA SER A 31 20.62 -5.52 12.21
C SER A 31 20.01 -5.10 10.85
N MET A 32 19.69 -3.80 10.75
CA MET A 32 19.22 -3.19 9.51
C MET A 32 20.40 -3.03 8.54
N GLN A 33 20.20 -3.48 7.30
CA GLN A 33 21.21 -3.43 6.24
C GLN A 33 20.76 -2.48 5.13
N THR A 34 21.71 -1.97 4.34
CA THR A 34 21.45 -1.13 3.16
C THR A 34 21.84 -1.90 1.90
N SER A 35 20.91 -1.99 0.95
CA SER A 35 21.17 -2.55 -0.37
C SER A 35 21.92 -1.53 -1.23
N TRP A 36 22.97 -2.02 -1.90
CA TRP A 36 23.75 -1.25 -2.88
C TRP A 36 23.57 -1.79 -4.31
N SER A 37 22.56 -2.65 -4.52
CA SER A 37 22.26 -3.15 -5.86
C SER A 37 21.74 -2.03 -6.77
N LYS A 38 21.98 -2.15 -8.08
CA LYS A 38 21.57 -1.15 -9.08
C LYS A 38 20.07 -0.81 -8.97
N ASP A 39 19.23 -1.82 -8.74
CA ASP A 39 17.79 -1.68 -8.71
C ASP A 39 17.22 -1.27 -7.33
N ASN A 40 18.00 -1.45 -6.26
CA ASN A 40 17.55 -1.19 -4.88
C ASN A 40 18.61 -0.39 -4.10
N SER A 41 19.30 0.55 -4.73
CA SER A 41 20.38 1.32 -4.10
C SER A 41 19.84 2.20 -2.99
N GLY A 42 20.47 2.16 -1.81
CA GLY A 42 20.08 2.94 -0.63
C GLY A 42 18.89 2.39 0.15
N ARG A 43 18.18 1.36 -0.36
CA ARG A 43 17.03 0.76 0.32
C ARG A 43 17.49 -0.04 1.54
N ARG A 44 16.75 0.03 2.64
CA ARG A 44 17.12 -0.67 3.88
C ARG A 44 16.29 -1.91 4.09
N PHE A 45 16.87 -3.00 4.56
CA PHE A 45 16.19 -4.27 4.81
C PHE A 45 16.73 -4.98 6.05
N TRP A 46 15.94 -5.90 6.58
CA TRP A 46 16.38 -6.89 7.56
C TRP A 46 16.58 -8.22 6.86
N SER A 47 17.70 -8.88 7.14
CA SER A 47 17.92 -10.27 6.78
C SER A 47 18.71 -11.01 7.86
N TYR A 48 18.46 -12.32 7.98
CA TYR A 48 19.21 -13.17 8.91
C TYR A 48 20.57 -13.57 8.31
N LEU A 49 21.66 -13.30 9.03
CA LEU A 49 23.04 -13.49 8.56
C LEU A 49 23.72 -14.77 9.08
N ARG A 50 23.00 -15.69 9.73
CA ARG A 50 23.64 -16.92 10.25
C ARG A 50 23.38 -18.12 9.35
N TYR A 51 24.48 -18.69 8.88
CA TYR A 51 24.60 -20.01 8.27
C TYR A 51 24.35 -21.10 9.33
N ARG A 52 23.12 -21.22 9.82
CA ARG A 52 22.72 -22.32 10.71
C ARG A 52 21.59 -23.10 10.05
N VAL A 53 21.57 -24.41 10.28
CA VAL A 53 20.60 -25.37 9.76
C VAL A 53 19.13 -25.02 10.11
N TYR A 54 18.91 -24.07 11.03
CA TYR A 54 17.61 -23.54 11.44
C TYR A 54 17.44 -22.03 11.15
N ALA A 55 18.20 -21.47 10.21
CA ALA A 55 18.09 -20.08 9.82
C ALA A 55 16.69 -19.81 9.26
N CYS A 56 15.94 -18.92 9.92
CA CYS A 56 14.73 -18.38 9.33
C CYS A 56 15.13 -17.62 8.06
N ASN A 57 14.59 -17.99 6.91
CA ASN A 57 14.73 -17.27 5.62
C ASN A 57 13.95 -15.95 5.65
N LEU A 58 14.21 -15.13 6.66
CA LEU A 58 13.54 -13.87 6.86
C LEU A 58 14.31 -12.78 6.11
N PHE A 59 13.66 -12.25 5.08
CA PHE A 59 14.06 -11.04 4.37
C PHE A 59 12.87 -10.09 4.36
N ARG A 60 13.06 -8.84 4.80
CA ARG A 60 11.99 -7.83 4.82
C ARG A 60 12.57 -6.43 4.58
N TRP A 61 12.03 -5.69 3.62
CA TRP A 61 12.38 -4.27 3.43
C TRP A 61 11.89 -3.41 4.61
N ARG A 62 12.67 -2.38 4.97
CA ARG A 62 12.35 -1.35 5.97
C ARG A 62 11.33 -0.37 5.45
N ASP A 63 11.46 -0.03 4.17
CA ASP A 63 10.60 0.92 3.49
C ASP A 63 9.16 0.42 3.68
N ARG A 64 8.33 1.19 4.40
CA ARG A 64 6.91 0.88 4.61
C ARG A 64 6.31 0.68 3.23
N GLU A 65 5.89 -0.56 2.93
CA GLU A 65 5.17 -0.97 1.72
C GLU A 65 5.11 0.16 0.70
N ASP A 66 6.21 0.35 -0.02
CA ASP A 66 6.22 1.26 -1.16
C ASP A 66 5.06 0.78 -2.03
N VAL A 67 4.01 1.58 -2.10
CA VAL A 67 2.88 1.36 -2.99
C VAL A 67 3.52 1.12 -4.34
N ASP A 68 3.43 -0.12 -4.84
CA ASP A 68 4.08 -0.55 -6.07
C ASP A 68 3.93 0.57 -7.10
N ILE A 69 5.00 0.94 -7.79
CA ILE A 69 4.95 2.06 -8.74
C ILE A 69 3.83 1.86 -9.76
N ARG A 70 3.49 0.60 -10.07
CA ARG A 70 2.34 0.22 -10.89
C ARG A 70 1.00 0.61 -10.26
N SER A 71 0.88 0.50 -8.94
CA SER A 71 -0.30 0.87 -8.17
C SER A 71 -0.64 2.36 -8.32
N LYS A 72 0.35 3.25 -8.53
CA LYS A 72 0.07 4.67 -8.85
C LYS A 72 -0.78 4.83 -10.10
N PHE A 73 -0.56 4.00 -11.12
CA PHE A 73 -1.33 4.04 -12.37
C PHE A 73 -2.64 3.25 -12.26
N VAL A 74 -2.60 2.09 -11.62
CA VAL A 74 -3.77 1.21 -11.49
C VAL A 74 -4.84 1.86 -10.63
N ILE A 75 -4.48 2.38 -9.45
CA ILE A 75 -5.43 3.03 -8.54
C ILE A 75 -6.06 4.25 -9.20
N LEU A 76 -5.26 5.09 -9.87
CA LEU A 76 -5.78 6.26 -10.58
C LEU A 76 -6.78 5.88 -11.68
N ARG A 77 -6.49 4.83 -12.45
CA ARG A 77 -7.38 4.35 -13.52
C ARG A 77 -8.69 3.77 -12.97
N LEU A 78 -8.61 3.02 -11.87
CA LEU A 78 -9.77 2.48 -11.18
C LEU A 78 -10.66 3.59 -10.61
N ALA A 79 -10.05 4.58 -9.94
CA ALA A 79 -10.78 5.74 -9.40
C ALA A 79 -11.54 6.51 -10.49
N LYS A 80 -10.93 6.73 -11.67
CA LYS A 80 -11.61 7.36 -12.81
C LYS A 80 -12.79 6.53 -13.32
N ARG A 81 -12.67 5.21 -13.32
CA ARG A 81 -13.72 4.29 -13.79
C ARG A 81 -14.90 4.26 -12.83
N ILE A 82 -14.64 4.23 -11.51
CA ILE A 82 -15.67 4.33 -10.47
C ILE A 82 -16.46 5.63 -10.63
N LYS A 83 -15.76 6.78 -10.74
CA LYS A 83 -16.42 8.08 -10.91
C LYS A 83 -17.32 8.14 -12.15
N LYS A 84 -16.92 7.50 -13.25
CA LYS A 84 -17.75 7.42 -14.46
C LYS A 84 -19.01 6.59 -14.21
N LEU A 85 -18.88 5.44 -13.55
CA LEU A 85 -20.00 4.57 -13.23
C LEU A 85 -21.00 5.24 -12.29
N GLU A 86 -20.52 6.00 -11.29
CA GLU A 86 -21.39 6.77 -10.39
C GLU A 86 -22.22 7.81 -11.14
N ILE A 87 -21.61 8.54 -12.08
CA ILE A 87 -22.33 9.52 -12.93
C ILE A 87 -23.37 8.83 -13.81
N ASP A 88 -22.99 7.71 -14.43
CA ASP A 88 -23.90 6.95 -15.29
C ASP A 88 -25.11 6.46 -14.47
N ASP A 89 -24.88 5.89 -13.29
CA ASP A 89 -25.94 5.39 -12.39
C ASP A 89 -26.88 6.51 -11.92
N GLU A 90 -26.35 7.66 -11.51
CA GLU A 90 -27.17 8.85 -11.20
C GLU A 90 -28.06 9.27 -12.38
N SER A 91 -27.52 9.21 -13.61
CA SER A 91 -28.27 9.56 -14.81
C SER A 91 -29.40 8.56 -15.09
N HIS A 92 -29.16 7.27 -14.83
CA HIS A 92 -30.15 6.21 -14.94
C HIS A 92 -31.27 6.41 -13.91
N ILE A 93 -30.92 6.67 -12.64
CA ILE A 93 -31.90 6.95 -11.58
C ILE A 93 -32.76 8.16 -11.93
N LYS A 94 -32.16 9.26 -12.39
CA LYS A 94 -32.89 10.47 -12.82
C LYS A 94 -33.86 10.18 -13.96
N ARG A 95 -33.44 9.40 -14.97
CA ARG A 95 -34.33 8.99 -16.08
C ARG A 95 -35.48 8.13 -15.57
N SER A 96 -35.21 7.11 -14.77
CA SER A 96 -36.23 6.21 -14.20
C SER A 96 -37.26 6.99 -13.38
N ASN A 97 -36.82 7.88 -12.50
CA ASN A 97 -37.72 8.73 -11.71
C ASN A 97 -38.59 9.63 -12.60
N LYS A 98 -38.04 10.19 -13.68
CA LYS A 98 -38.80 10.99 -14.64
C LYS A 98 -39.88 10.17 -15.36
N TRP A 99 -39.59 8.92 -15.71
CA TRP A 99 -40.56 8.00 -16.31
C TRP A 99 -41.69 7.69 -15.32
N VAL A 100 -41.36 7.29 -14.10
CA VAL A 100 -42.35 7.02 -13.04
C VAL A 100 -43.28 8.21 -12.81
N MET A 101 -42.73 9.44 -12.78
CA MET A 101 -43.54 10.65 -12.62
C MET A 101 -44.47 10.93 -13.81
N LYS A 102 -44.04 10.59 -15.04
CA LYS A 102 -44.90 10.68 -16.23
C LYS A 102 -46.02 9.63 -16.19
N GLU A 103 -45.73 8.39 -15.80
CA GLU A 103 -46.71 7.31 -15.61
C GLU A 103 -47.79 7.73 -14.60
N LYS A 104 -47.36 8.20 -13.42
CA LYS A 104 -48.28 8.67 -12.37
C LYS A 104 -49.18 9.81 -12.83
N LYS A 105 -48.65 10.75 -13.62
CA LYS A 105 -49.46 11.82 -14.22
C LYS A 105 -50.48 11.26 -15.20
N LYS A 106 -50.10 10.37 -16.12
CA LYS A 106 -51.02 9.73 -17.06
C LYS A 106 -52.18 9.02 -16.34
N ILE A 107 -51.87 8.20 -15.33
CA ILE A 107 -52.88 7.49 -14.54
C ILE A 107 -53.84 8.47 -13.88
N LYS A 108 -53.34 9.58 -13.32
CA LYS A 108 -54.19 10.63 -12.72
C LYS A 108 -55.16 11.25 -13.73
N TYR A 109 -54.74 11.48 -14.98
CA TYR A 109 -55.60 12.02 -16.03
C TYR A 109 -56.62 11.00 -16.56
N CYS A 110 -56.31 9.70 -16.54
CA CYS A 110 -57.25 8.66 -16.98
C CYS A 110 -58.35 8.32 -15.95
N ASN A 111 -58.15 8.72 -14.68
CA ASN A 111 -59.08 8.44 -13.58
C ASN A 111 -60.03 9.63 -13.25
N ASN A 112 -59.98 10.71 -14.04
CA ASN A 112 -60.84 11.90 -13.95
C ASN A 112 -61.72 11.98 -15.20
#